data_AF-A0A0D3K0M9-F1
#
_entry.id   AF-A0A0D3K0M9-F1
#
_cell.length_a   1.000
_cell.length_b   1.000
_cell.length_c   1.000
_cell.angle_alpha   90.00
_cell.angle_beta   90.00
_cell.angle_gamma   90.00
#
_symmetry.space_group_name_H-M   'P 1'
#
loop_
_entity.id
_entity.type
_entity.pdbx_description
1 polymer ?
#
loop_
_entity_poly.entity_id
_entity_poly.type
_entity_poly.pdbx_seq_one_letter_code
_entity_poly.pdbx_strand_id
1 'polypeptide(L)'
;TSYIFNGDFVDRGLHQLEVVAILFALKLMYPERVYLLRGNHEFRDMNEKMGEDGFLSHCESRLGAVTPGRWGRIYDAIHASFDLLPLAARIGGAVLVLHGGV
;
A
#
# COMPACT_ATOMS: atom_id res chain seq x y z
N THR A 1 13.77 11.27 -12.87
CA THR A 1 13.59 11.52 -11.43
C THR A 1 13.40 10.20 -10.71
N SER A 2 13.90 10.08 -9.49
CA SER A 2 13.68 8.93 -8.60
C SER A 2 12.76 9.33 -7.47
N TYR A 3 11.90 8.43 -7.03
CA TYR A 3 10.88 8.63 -6.00
C TYR A 3 10.99 7.57 -4.91
N ILE A 4 10.83 8.02 -3.68
CA ILE A 4 10.59 7.16 -2.53
C ILE A 4 9.25 7.55 -1.90
N PHE A 5 8.36 6.58 -1.77
CA PHE A 5 7.07 6.75 -1.11
C PHE A 5 7.16 6.15 0.30
N ASN A 6 6.77 6.93 1.29
CA ASN A 6 6.99 6.64 2.69
C ASN A 6 5.76 6.00 3.37
N GLY A 7 5.12 5.00 2.74
CA GLY A 7 3.95 4.30 3.29
C GLY A 7 2.64 5.10 3.28
N ASP A 8 1.61 4.54 3.92
CA ASP A 8 0.24 5.06 4.05
C ASP A 8 -0.44 5.31 2.71
N PHE A 9 -0.49 4.26 1.91
CA PHE A 9 -1.14 4.23 0.60
C PHE A 9 -2.66 4.02 0.71
N VAL A 10 -3.12 3.45 1.83
CA VAL A 10 -4.50 3.03 2.06
C VAL A 10 -5.08 3.59 3.35
N ASP A 11 -6.39 3.40 3.52
CA ASP A 11 -7.27 3.92 4.56
C ASP A 11 -7.52 5.44 4.45
N ARG A 12 -8.77 5.88 4.74
CA ARG A 12 -9.24 7.29 4.74
C ARG A 12 -9.41 7.98 3.37
N GLY A 13 -8.87 7.41 2.30
CA GLY A 13 -9.01 7.95 0.94
C GLY A 13 -10.23 7.41 0.18
N LEU A 14 -10.71 8.15 -0.83
CA LEU A 14 -11.78 7.69 -1.74
C LEU A 14 -11.27 6.85 -2.92
N HIS A 15 -9.96 6.82 -3.15
CA HIS A 15 -9.32 6.21 -4.32
C HIS A 15 -8.18 5.24 -3.94
N GLN A 16 -8.36 4.49 -2.86
CA GLN A 16 -7.30 3.67 -2.25
C GLN A 16 -6.82 2.56 -3.19
N LEU A 17 -7.75 1.89 -3.88
CA LEU A 17 -7.42 0.85 -4.86
C LEU A 17 -6.66 1.42 -6.06
N GLU A 18 -7.08 2.58 -6.55
CA GLU A 18 -6.45 3.27 -7.66
C GLU A 18 -5.02 3.71 -7.30
N VAL A 19 -4.82 4.23 -6.09
CA VAL A 19 -3.50 4.59 -5.57
C VAL A 19 -2.58 3.37 -5.51
N VAL A 20 -3.02 2.26 -4.91
CA VAL A 20 -2.24 1.01 -4.85
C VAL A 20 -1.90 0.50 -6.25
N ALA A 21 -2.88 0.48 -7.16
CA ALA A 21 -2.67 0.03 -8.54
C ALA A 21 -1.62 0.88 -9.28
N ILE A 22 -1.70 2.21 -9.15
CA ILE A 22 -0.74 3.12 -9.78
C ILE A 22 0.66 2.96 -9.18
N LEU A 23 0.78 2.88 -7.85
CA LEU A 23 2.08 2.71 -7.19
C LEU A 23 2.75 1.39 -7.57
N PHE A 24 1.98 0.30 -7.62
CA PHE A 24 2.51 -1.00 -8.06
C PHE A 24 2.89 -0.99 -9.54
N ALA A 25 2.07 -0.39 -10.41
CA ALA A 25 2.41 -0.23 -11.82
C ALA A 25 3.70 0.59 -12.02
N LEU A 26 3.85 1.69 -11.28
CA LEU A 26 5.06 2.52 -11.29
C LEU A 26 6.29 1.75 -10.77
N LYS A 27 6.12 0.94 -9.71
CA LYS A 27 7.20 0.10 -9.19
C LYS A 27 7.66 -0.95 -10.21
N LEU A 28 6.72 -1.58 -10.91
CA LEU A 28 7.02 -2.56 -11.95
C LEU A 28 7.67 -1.92 -13.17
N MET A 29 7.20 -0.75 -13.59
CA MET A 29 7.74 -0.04 -14.76
C MET A 29 9.12 0.58 -14.50
N TYR A 30 9.38 1.00 -13.25
CA TYR A 30 10.60 1.70 -12.88
C TYR A 30 11.23 1.14 -11.59
N PRO A 31 11.65 -0.14 -11.58
CA PRO A 31 12.07 -0.83 -10.35
C PRO A 31 13.27 -0.19 -9.65
N GLU A 32 14.16 0.47 -10.40
CA GLU A 32 15.36 1.16 -9.89
C GLU A 32 15.14 2.64 -9.56
N ARG A 33 13.94 3.17 -9.82
CA ARG A 33 13.64 4.60 -9.62
C ARG A 33 12.46 4.84 -8.68
N VAL A 34 11.55 3.87 -8.53
CA VAL A 34 10.41 3.95 -7.63
C VAL A 34 10.62 2.98 -6.47
N TYR A 35 10.66 3.53 -5.26
CA TYR A 35 10.83 2.80 -4.02
C TYR A 35 9.59 3.01 -3.16
N LEU A 36 9.00 1.93 -2.65
CA LEU A 36 7.83 1.96 -1.78
C LEU A 36 8.26 1.43 -0.42
N LEU A 37 8.08 2.21 0.63
CA LEU A 37 8.25 1.76 2.02
C LEU A 37 6.91 1.39 2.63
N ARG A 38 6.93 0.53 3.63
CA ARG A 38 5.74 0.12 4.38
C ARG A 38 5.36 1.15 5.43
N GLY A 39 4.13 1.64 5.40
CA GLY A 39 3.53 2.45 6.47
C GLY A 39 2.72 1.64 7.44
N ASN A 40 2.15 2.29 8.46
CA ASN A 40 1.38 1.57 9.47
C ASN A 40 0.05 1.06 8.92
N HIS A 41 -0.52 1.74 7.92
CA HIS A 41 -1.78 1.34 7.29
C HIS A 41 -1.66 0.14 6.33
N GLU A 42 -0.43 -0.21 5.91
CA GLU A 42 -0.15 -1.42 5.12
C GLU A 42 -0.05 -2.70 5.97
N PHE A 43 -0.25 -2.61 7.29
CA PHE A 43 -0.42 -3.77 8.17
C PHE A 43 -1.90 -4.16 8.28
N ARG A 44 -2.17 -5.46 8.13
CA ARG A 44 -3.54 -6.00 8.19
C ARG A 44 -4.27 -5.58 9.47
N ASP A 45 -3.62 -5.72 10.62
CA ASP A 45 -4.21 -5.35 11.92
C ASP A 45 -4.61 -3.87 12.01
N MET A 46 -3.89 -2.97 11.35
CA MET A 46 -4.25 -1.55 11.32
C MET A 46 -5.38 -1.31 10.33
N ASN A 47 -5.26 -1.91 9.16
CA ASN A 47 -6.23 -1.80 8.07
C ASN A 47 -7.64 -2.24 8.49
N GLU A 48 -7.74 -3.39 9.17
CA GLU A 48 -9.01 -3.95 9.64
C GLU A 48 -9.64 -3.13 10.78
N LYS A 49 -8.84 -2.34 11.51
CA LYS A 49 -9.34 -1.44 12.57
C LYS A 49 -9.96 -0.15 12.04
N MET A 50 -9.79 0.19 10.76
CA MET A 50 -10.28 1.45 10.18
C MET A 50 -11.78 1.45 9.87
N GLY A 51 -12.48 0.32 10.01
CA GLY A 51 -13.92 0.25 9.85
C GLY A 51 -14.38 0.58 8.43
N GLU A 52 -15.46 1.36 8.31
CA GLU A 52 -16.13 1.63 7.04
C GLU A 52 -15.27 2.42 6.04
N ASP A 53 -14.38 3.29 6.53
CA ASP A 53 -13.44 4.08 5.73
C ASP A 53 -12.13 3.33 5.42
N GLY A 54 -12.00 2.10 5.94
CA GLY A 54 -10.84 1.25 5.76
C GLY A 54 -10.76 0.61 4.38
N PHE A 55 -9.56 0.19 4.01
CA PHE A 55 -9.27 -0.45 2.74
C PHE A 55 -10.00 -1.77 2.56
N LEU A 56 -10.20 -2.54 3.64
CA LEU A 56 -11.00 -3.77 3.60
C LEU A 56 -12.43 -3.48 3.12
N SER A 57 -13.11 -2.54 3.78
CA SER A 57 -14.46 -2.07 3.41
C SER A 57 -14.47 -1.52 1.97
N HIS A 58 -13.45 -0.75 1.60
CA HIS A 58 -13.29 -0.21 0.25
C HIS A 58 -13.15 -1.31 -0.81
N CYS A 59 -12.35 -2.35 -0.54
CA CYS A 59 -12.18 -3.51 -1.40
C CYS A 59 -13.47 -4.30 -1.54
N GLU A 60 -14.14 -4.59 -0.43
CA GLU A 60 -15.42 -5.31 -0.45
C GLU A 60 -16.48 -4.56 -1.27
N SER A 61 -16.63 -3.26 -1.04
CA SER A 61 -17.61 -2.45 -1.77
C SER A 61 -17.30 -2.36 -3.27
N ARG A 62 -16.08 -1.96 -3.64
CA ARG A 62 -15.71 -1.66 -5.03
C ARG A 62 -15.43 -2.94 -5.82
N LEU A 63 -14.63 -3.85 -5.28
CA LEU A 63 -14.27 -5.09 -5.96
C LEU A 63 -15.33 -6.17 -5.79
N GLY A 64 -16.15 -6.15 -4.74
CA GLY A 64 -17.29 -7.07 -4.59
C GLY A 64 -18.33 -6.84 -5.69
N ALA A 65 -18.57 -5.59 -6.08
CA ALA A 65 -19.45 -5.25 -7.19
C ALA A 65 -18.90 -5.70 -8.56
N VAL A 66 -17.58 -5.61 -8.78
CA VAL A 66 -16.95 -5.90 -10.09
C VAL A 66 -16.53 -7.36 -10.23
N THR A 67 -16.10 -7.99 -9.13
CA THR A 67 -15.55 -9.35 -9.09
C THR A 67 -16.16 -10.20 -7.95
N PRO A 68 -17.47 -10.51 -8.02
CA PRO A 68 -18.14 -11.31 -6.98
C PRO A 68 -17.40 -12.61 -6.69
N GLY A 69 -17.23 -12.94 -5.40
CA GLY A 69 -16.54 -14.14 -4.94
C GLY A 69 -15.02 -14.16 -5.12
N ARG A 70 -14.41 -13.12 -5.69
CA ARG A 70 -12.95 -13.02 -5.90
C ARG A 70 -12.29 -11.86 -5.19
N TRP A 71 -13.04 -10.84 -4.78
CA TRP A 71 -12.53 -9.63 -4.14
C TRP A 71 -11.59 -9.93 -2.95
N GLY A 72 -11.92 -10.91 -2.10
CA GLY A 72 -11.10 -11.26 -0.93
C GLY A 72 -9.71 -11.76 -1.33
N ARG A 73 -9.60 -12.53 -2.42
CA ARG A 73 -8.29 -12.98 -2.95
C ARG A 73 -7.45 -11.82 -3.47
N ILE A 74 -8.09 -10.79 -4.01
CA ILE A 74 -7.39 -9.58 -4.48
C ILE A 74 -6.87 -8.80 -3.26
N TYR A 75 -7.71 -8.60 -2.24
CA TYR A 75 -7.30 -7.98 -0.98
C TYR A 75 -6.13 -8.73 -0.33
N ASP A 76 -6.19 -10.06 -0.25
CA ASP A 76 -5.12 -10.88 0.30
C ASP A 76 -3.83 -10.79 -0.52
N ALA A 77 -3.91 -10.75 -1.85
CA ALA A 77 -2.74 -10.58 -2.71
C ALA A 77 -2.09 -9.19 -2.54
N ILE A 78 -2.89 -8.14 -2.34
CA ILE A 78 -2.38 -6.80 -2.03
C ILE A 78 -1.66 -6.81 -0.68
N HIS A 79 -2.25 -7.42 0.36
CA HIS A 79 -1.59 -7.53 1.66
C HIS A 79 -0.31 -8.38 1.62
N ALA A 80 -0.31 -9.49 0.88
CA ALA A 80 0.91 -10.28 0.67
C ALA A 80 2.01 -9.46 -0.02
N SER A 81 1.63 -8.49 -0.86
CA SER A 81 2.58 -7.55 -1.48
C SER A 81 3.06 -6.50 -0.48
N PHE A 82 2.18 -6.00 0.40
CA PHE A 82 2.54 -5.11 1.50
C PHE A 82 3.52 -5.75 2.49
N ASP A 83 3.43 -7.07 2.70
CA ASP A 83 4.37 -7.81 3.55
C ASP A 83 5.80 -7.83 3.03
N LEU A 84 5.98 -7.58 1.73
CA LEU A 84 7.30 -7.53 1.09
C LEU A 84 7.88 -6.12 1.03
N LEU A 85 7.14 -5.09 1.45
CA LEU A 85 7.61 -3.72 1.41
C LEU A 85 8.72 -3.49 2.45
N PRO A 86 9.85 -2.87 2.06
CA PRO A 86 10.90 -2.48 3.00
C PRO A 86 10.37 -1.54 4.09
N LEU A 87 10.88 -1.69 5.31
CA LEU A 87 10.53 -0.83 6.44
C LEU A 87 11.30 0.50 6.45
N ALA A 88 12.44 0.55 5.77
CA ALA A 88 13.36 1.68 5.80
C ALA A 88 14.15 1.81 4.49
N ALA A 89 14.63 3.01 4.21
CA ALA A 89 15.64 3.25 3.18
C ALA A 89 16.77 4.14 3.69
N ARG A 90 17.97 3.94 3.13
CA ARG A 90 19.11 4.84 3.34
C ARG A 90 19.44 5.58 2.05
N ILE A 91 19.23 6.89 2.01
CA ILE A 91 19.47 7.75 0.86
C ILE A 91 20.86 8.39 0.97
N GLY A 92 21.65 8.31 -0.10
CA GLY A 92 22.96 8.96 -0.19
C GLY A 92 23.96 8.50 0.88
N GLY A 93 23.70 7.37 1.53
CA GLY A 93 24.49 6.86 2.64
C GLY A 93 24.32 7.60 3.98
N ALA A 94 23.51 8.65 4.03
CA ALA A 94 23.45 9.58 5.17
C ALA A 94 22.04 9.77 5.75
N VAL A 95 21.00 9.65 4.93
CA VAL A 95 19.61 9.94 5.36
C VAL A 95 18.85 8.62 5.54
N LEU A 96 18.36 8.38 6.76
CA LEU A 96 17.43 7.29 7.04
C LEU A 96 15.99 7.77 6.81
N VAL A 97 15.22 7.02 6.03
CA VAL A 97 13.79 7.25 5.82
C VAL A 97 13.02 6.08 6.42
N LEU A 98 12.07 6.41 7.28
CA LEU A 98 11.13 5.53 7.94
C LEU A 98 9.73 6.14 7.81
N HIS A 99 8.69 5.32 7.79
CA HIS A 99 7.32 5.82 7.79
C HIS A 99 7.02 6.64 9.05
N GLY A 100 7.20 6.02 10.21
CA GLY A 100 7.19 6.70 11.51
C GLY A 100 8.58 7.20 11.90
N GLY A 101 8.96 6.97 13.15
CA GLY A 101 10.27 7.37 13.68
C GLY A 101 10.52 6.83 15.08
N VAL A 102 11.63 7.27 15.66
CA VAL A 102 12.05 7.00 17.04
C VAL A 102 11.80 8.24 17.89
#